data_AF-A0A7X6TYF7-F1
#
_entry.id   AF-A0A7X6TYF7-F1
#
_cell.length_a   1.000
_cell.length_b   1.000
_cell.length_c   1.000
_cell.angle_alpha   90.00
_cell.angle_beta   90.00
_cell.angle_gamma   90.00
#
_symmetry.space_group_name_H-M   'P 1'
#
loop_
_entity.id
_entity.type
_entity.pdbx_description
1 polymer ?
#
loop_
_entity_poly.entity_id
_entity_poly.type
_entity_poly.pdbx_seq_one_letter_code
_entity_poly.pdbx_strand_id
1 'polypeptide(L)'
;MKFDAPEVVIFFPQEDYQEAILATELLDLKIIDTTGAFISDPTIPLILPPVNDELVLKHNLVSLPSFDTALFVPVIHSLDRRFHIKRVSIISQDKEPNKDFFLQNDYDTSEINSINEMSKILDNDSLRITVTHKEYNASPLHNYFFNITMARPFNTEELLTQLRVVASVYSQKDLGTFDLEKDLVLRRYRRDLSLDSGIHLWISTKDPQQPLLRAILSVLEKIKAG
;
A
#
# COMPACT_ATOMS: atom_id res chain seq x y z
N MET A 1 -33.80 20.22 5.87
CA MET A 1 -33.35 18.99 5.17
C MET A 1 -33.21 17.92 6.25
N LYS A 2 -34.04 16.86 6.23
CA LYS A 2 -33.86 15.72 7.13
C LYS A 2 -32.96 14.74 6.38
N PHE A 3 -31.83 14.38 6.97
CA PHE A 3 -31.03 13.28 6.49
C PHE A 3 -31.52 12.02 7.20
N ASP A 4 -31.69 10.93 6.46
CA ASP A 4 -31.85 9.61 7.06
C ASP A 4 -30.57 9.23 7.83
N ALA A 5 -30.65 8.27 8.74
CA ALA A 5 -29.47 7.80 9.45
C ALA A 5 -28.45 7.24 8.42
N PRO A 6 -27.14 7.54 8.56
CA PRO A 6 -26.14 7.05 7.62
C PRO A 6 -26.04 5.53 7.69
N GLU A 7 -25.91 4.85 6.56
CA GLU A 7 -25.64 3.39 6.49
C GLU A 7 -24.13 3.08 6.61
N VAL A 8 -23.29 4.06 6.28
CA VAL A 8 -21.82 3.97 6.28
C VAL A 8 -21.24 5.19 6.98
N VAL A 9 -20.27 4.97 7.87
CA VAL A 9 -19.47 6.02 8.52
C VAL A 9 -18.01 5.87 8.08
N ILE A 10 -17.39 6.95 7.65
CA ILE A 10 -15.98 6.98 7.22
C ILE A 10 -15.21 7.92 8.14
N PHE A 11 -14.16 7.41 8.76
CA PHE A 11 -13.24 8.19 9.59
C PHE A 11 -11.99 8.54 8.79
N PHE A 12 -11.75 9.84 8.62
CA PHE A 12 -10.55 10.36 8.00
C PHE A 12 -9.47 10.65 9.05
N PRO A 13 -8.18 10.65 8.68
CA PRO A 13 -7.09 10.86 9.62
C PRO A 13 -7.18 12.25 10.26
N GLN A 14 -7.58 12.30 11.55
CA GLN A 14 -7.28 13.38 12.49
C GLN A 14 -6.91 12.74 13.83
N GLU A 15 -6.39 13.51 14.79
CA GLU A 15 -5.91 12.97 16.06
C GLU A 15 -7.02 12.24 16.85
N ASP A 16 -6.67 11.05 17.34
CA ASP A 16 -7.33 10.28 18.40
C ASP A 16 -8.80 9.87 18.18
N TYR A 17 -9.07 9.15 17.08
CA TYR A 17 -10.40 8.59 16.80
C TYR A 17 -10.59 7.14 17.22
N GLN A 18 -9.58 6.44 17.75
CA GLN A 18 -9.72 5.00 18.00
C GLN A 18 -10.89 4.69 18.95
N GLU A 19 -11.01 5.43 20.06
CA GLU A 19 -12.15 5.28 20.98
C GLU A 19 -13.48 5.62 20.31
N ALA A 20 -13.53 6.68 19.49
CA ALA A 20 -14.73 7.09 18.76
C ALA A 20 -15.15 6.02 17.74
N ILE A 21 -14.19 5.43 17.03
CA ILE A 21 -14.43 4.38 16.04
C ILE A 21 -14.96 3.12 16.75
N LEU A 22 -14.34 2.69 17.84
CA LEU A 22 -14.81 1.53 18.59
C LEU A 22 -16.20 1.76 19.20
N ALA A 23 -16.48 2.98 19.67
CA ALA A 23 -17.81 3.33 20.16
C ALA A 23 -18.89 3.21 19.06
N THR A 24 -18.51 3.39 17.78
CA THR A 24 -19.44 3.19 16.67
C THR A 24 -19.74 1.73 16.35
N GLU A 25 -18.96 0.74 16.82
CA GLU A 25 -19.29 -0.69 16.63
C GLU A 25 -20.61 -1.11 17.32
N LEU A 26 -21.04 -0.34 18.32
CA LEU A 26 -22.35 -0.52 18.96
C LEU A 26 -23.52 -0.07 18.07
N LEU A 27 -23.22 0.63 16.98
CA LEU A 27 -24.18 1.02 15.96
C LEU A 27 -24.21 -0.08 14.90
N ASP A 28 -25.39 -0.46 14.45
CA ASP A 28 -25.59 -1.44 13.36
C ASP A 28 -25.26 -0.80 11.99
N LEU A 29 -24.02 -0.32 11.84
CA LEU A 29 -23.52 0.48 10.73
C LEU A 29 -22.25 -0.13 10.15
N LYS A 30 -21.99 0.17 8.86
CA LYS A 30 -20.70 -0.12 8.25
C LYS A 30 -19.71 0.98 8.59
N ILE A 31 -18.54 0.62 9.10
CA ILE A 31 -17.52 1.58 9.52
C ILE A 31 -16.26 1.37 8.68
N ILE A 32 -15.78 2.46 8.08
CA ILE A 32 -14.53 2.50 7.33
C ILE A 32 -13.57 3.43 8.07
N ASP A 33 -12.52 2.86 8.63
CA ASP A 33 -11.41 3.60 9.22
C ASP A 33 -10.32 3.85 8.17
N THR A 34 -9.90 5.10 7.99
CA THR A 34 -8.72 5.44 7.17
C THR A 34 -7.61 6.08 8.00
N THR A 35 -7.68 6.00 9.33
CA THR A 35 -6.74 6.64 10.26
C THR A 35 -5.49 5.79 10.50
N GLY A 36 -5.57 4.47 10.28
CA GLY A 36 -4.50 3.51 10.60
C GLY A 36 -4.46 3.11 12.08
N ALA A 37 -5.52 3.38 12.85
CA ALA A 37 -5.57 3.07 14.28
C ALA A 37 -5.45 1.56 14.60
N PHE A 38 -5.84 0.69 13.66
CA PHE A 38 -5.99 -0.73 13.90
C PHE A 38 -4.90 -1.61 13.27
N ILE A 39 -3.71 -1.06 12.98
CA ILE A 39 -2.60 -1.82 12.39
C ILE A 39 -2.25 -3.05 13.25
N SER A 40 -2.18 -2.87 14.58
CA SER A 40 -1.76 -3.92 15.53
C SER A 40 -2.91 -4.79 16.04
N ASP A 41 -4.16 -4.47 15.69
CA ASP A 41 -5.35 -5.22 16.17
C ASP A 41 -5.61 -6.42 15.24
N PRO A 42 -5.51 -7.68 15.71
CA PRO A 42 -5.73 -8.84 14.85
C PRO A 42 -7.21 -9.09 14.51
N THR A 43 -8.15 -8.43 15.18
CA THR A 43 -9.59 -8.66 15.03
C THR A 43 -10.23 -7.74 13.99
N ILE A 44 -9.59 -6.60 13.70
CA ILE A 44 -10.05 -5.62 12.72
C ILE A 44 -9.21 -5.76 11.45
N PRO A 45 -9.80 -6.11 10.29
CA PRO A 45 -9.04 -6.31 9.06
C PRO A 45 -8.51 -4.99 8.50
N LEU A 46 -7.29 -5.05 7.97
CA LEU A 46 -6.73 -3.97 7.15
C LEU A 46 -6.92 -4.35 5.69
N ILE A 47 -7.78 -3.65 4.98
CA ILE A 47 -8.27 -4.04 3.65
C ILE A 47 -7.62 -3.19 2.56
N LEU A 48 -7.15 -3.84 1.51
CA LEU A 48 -6.73 -3.18 0.28
C LEU A 48 -7.25 -3.97 -0.94
N PRO A 49 -8.33 -3.51 -1.60
CA PRO A 49 -8.82 -4.19 -2.79
C PRO A 49 -7.82 -4.13 -3.95
N PRO A 50 -7.73 -5.18 -4.80
CA PRO A 50 -8.47 -6.45 -4.73
C PRO A 50 -7.74 -7.55 -3.92
N VAL A 51 -6.78 -7.21 -3.06
CA VAL A 51 -5.89 -8.19 -2.40
C VAL A 51 -6.64 -9.09 -1.41
N ASN A 52 -7.46 -8.48 -0.55
CA ASN A 52 -8.22 -9.15 0.51
C ASN A 52 -9.65 -8.57 0.61
N ASP A 53 -10.24 -8.30 -0.55
CA ASP A 53 -11.50 -7.57 -0.68
C ASP A 53 -12.75 -8.37 -0.28
N GLU A 54 -12.60 -9.67 -0.08
CA GLU A 54 -13.62 -10.58 0.45
C GLU A 54 -13.90 -10.36 1.94
N LEU A 55 -13.00 -9.66 2.65
CA LEU A 55 -13.17 -9.30 4.05
C LEU A 55 -14.15 -8.14 4.23
N VAL A 56 -14.38 -7.34 3.18
CA VAL A 56 -15.21 -6.12 3.25
C VAL A 56 -16.59 -6.44 3.81
N LEU A 57 -17.29 -7.45 3.30
CA LEU A 57 -18.66 -7.77 3.73
C LEU A 57 -18.73 -8.60 5.02
N LYS A 58 -17.60 -9.16 5.48
CA LYS A 58 -17.55 -10.05 6.65
C LYS A 58 -17.38 -9.32 7.98
N HIS A 59 -16.96 -8.05 7.95
CA HIS A 59 -16.70 -7.25 9.14
C HIS A 59 -17.49 -5.95 9.11
N ASN A 60 -18.04 -5.53 10.25
CA ASN A 60 -18.74 -4.23 10.36
C ASN A 60 -17.76 -3.07 10.34
N LEU A 61 -16.65 -3.21 11.06
CA LEU A 61 -15.52 -2.28 11.03
C LEU A 61 -14.40 -2.83 10.14
N VAL A 62 -13.98 -2.03 9.17
CA VAL A 62 -12.83 -2.30 8.31
C VAL A 62 -11.89 -1.11 8.35
N SER A 63 -10.58 -1.37 8.41
CA SER A 63 -9.56 -0.33 8.31
C SER A 63 -8.91 -0.36 6.94
N LEU A 64 -8.49 0.80 6.44
CA LEU A 64 -7.75 0.97 5.20
C LEU A 64 -6.32 1.42 5.51
N PRO A 65 -5.33 1.01 4.70
CA PRO A 65 -3.93 1.33 4.96
C PRO A 65 -3.59 2.80 4.70
N SER A 66 -2.37 3.16 5.07
CA SER A 66 -1.76 4.40 4.59
C SER A 66 -1.62 4.44 3.06
N PHE A 67 -1.49 5.65 2.52
CA PHE A 67 -1.34 5.84 1.06
C PHE A 67 -0.09 5.16 0.50
N ASP A 68 1.02 5.14 1.26
CA ASP A 68 2.26 4.46 0.88
C ASP A 68 2.04 2.96 0.73
N THR A 69 1.41 2.33 1.72
CA THR A 69 1.07 0.90 1.65
C THR A 69 0.11 0.60 0.51
N ALA A 70 -0.91 1.43 0.29
CA ALA A 70 -1.83 1.29 -0.85
C ALA A 70 -1.10 1.36 -2.21
N LEU A 71 0.07 2.00 -2.25
CA LEU A 71 0.94 2.05 -3.42
C LEU A 71 1.87 0.83 -3.53
N PHE A 72 2.46 0.39 -2.41
CA PHE A 72 3.49 -0.66 -2.40
C PHE A 72 2.90 -2.06 -2.56
N VAL A 73 1.80 -2.34 -1.85
CA VAL A 73 1.22 -3.68 -1.80
C VAL A 73 0.79 -4.20 -3.18
N PRO A 74 0.14 -3.43 -4.07
CA PRO A 74 -0.23 -3.93 -5.40
C PRO A 74 0.98 -4.41 -6.20
N VAL A 75 2.12 -3.70 -6.10
CA VAL A 75 3.37 -4.07 -6.75
C VAL A 75 3.91 -5.38 -6.19
N ILE A 76 3.97 -5.49 -4.85
CA ILE A 76 4.46 -6.69 -4.17
C ILE A 76 3.54 -7.88 -4.47
N HIS A 77 2.23 -7.71 -4.28
CA HIS A 77 1.22 -8.75 -4.46
C HIS A 77 1.21 -9.29 -5.90
N SER A 78 1.28 -8.42 -6.91
CA SER A 78 1.34 -8.82 -8.32
C SER A 78 2.54 -9.73 -8.63
N LEU A 79 3.70 -9.41 -8.04
CA LEU A 79 4.92 -10.18 -8.22
C LEU A 79 4.96 -11.45 -7.36
N ASP A 80 4.52 -11.38 -6.10
CA ASP A 80 4.58 -12.47 -5.14
C ASP A 80 3.77 -13.69 -5.60
N ARG A 81 2.57 -13.45 -6.15
CA ARG A 81 1.69 -14.50 -6.68
C ARG A 81 2.33 -15.35 -7.79
N ARG A 82 3.31 -14.81 -8.52
CA ARG A 82 3.98 -15.51 -9.63
C ARG A 82 5.38 -16.00 -9.28
N PHE A 83 6.15 -15.20 -8.56
CA PHE A 83 7.59 -15.44 -8.38
C PHE A 83 7.98 -15.77 -6.94
N HIS A 84 7.06 -15.65 -5.98
CA HIS A 84 7.29 -15.78 -4.53
C HIS A 84 8.45 -14.90 -4.04
N ILE A 85 8.13 -13.73 -3.51
CA ILE A 85 9.10 -12.78 -3.00
C ILE A 85 9.64 -13.29 -1.66
N LYS A 86 10.98 -13.30 -1.52
CA LYS A 86 11.67 -13.57 -0.25
C LYS A 86 11.89 -12.30 0.55
N ARG A 87 12.21 -11.21 -0.14
CA ARG A 87 12.53 -9.92 0.48
C ARG A 87 12.17 -8.75 -0.42
N VAL A 88 11.68 -7.69 0.19
CA VAL A 88 11.52 -6.37 -0.43
C VAL A 88 12.16 -5.30 0.46
N SER A 89 12.94 -4.41 -0.16
CA SER A 89 13.41 -3.17 0.45
C SER A 89 12.87 -2.00 -0.35
N ILE A 90 12.28 -1.04 0.36
CA ILE A 90 11.62 0.12 -0.22
C ILE A 90 12.27 1.39 0.32
N ILE A 91 12.49 2.37 -0.55
CA ILE A 91 12.81 3.74 -0.17
C ILE A 91 11.70 4.64 -0.71
N SER A 92 11.05 5.39 0.18
CA SER A 92 9.97 6.34 -0.15
C SER A 92 10.43 7.78 0.04
N GLN A 93 9.95 8.69 -0.82
CA GLN A 93 10.28 10.12 -0.80
C GLN A 93 9.20 10.99 -0.14
N ASP A 94 8.09 10.37 0.30
CA ASP A 94 6.84 11.09 0.53
C ASP A 94 6.44 11.16 1.99
N LYS A 95 7.34 10.70 2.87
CA LYS A 95 7.10 10.66 4.30
C LYS A 95 8.33 11.11 5.04
N GLU A 96 8.15 12.10 5.91
CA GLU A 96 9.18 12.49 6.86
C GLU A 96 9.36 11.37 7.90
N PRO A 97 10.59 10.92 8.17
CA PRO A 97 10.86 10.07 9.31
C PRO A 97 10.31 10.71 10.58
N ASN A 98 9.70 9.92 11.46
CA ASN A 98 9.28 10.42 12.76
C ASN A 98 10.52 10.59 13.66
N LYS A 99 11.15 11.78 13.57
CA LYS A 99 12.42 12.10 14.23
C LYS A 99 12.34 12.06 15.76
N ASP A 100 11.12 12.10 16.32
CA ASP A 100 10.89 12.12 17.77
C ASP A 100 10.82 10.71 18.38
N PHE A 101 10.62 9.66 17.57
CA PHE A 101 10.38 8.31 18.06
C PHE A 101 11.11 7.24 17.25
N PHE A 102 12.44 7.20 17.44
CA PHE A 102 13.25 6.07 17.01
C PHE A 102 13.17 4.92 18.03
N LEU A 103 13.03 3.71 17.51
CA LEU A 103 13.08 2.47 18.29
C LEU A 103 14.54 2.06 18.57
N GLN A 104 14.73 1.06 19.43
CA GLN A 104 16.06 0.55 19.80
C GLN A 104 16.88 0.03 18.61
N ASN A 105 16.22 -0.31 17.50
CA ASN A 105 16.83 -0.79 16.26
C ASN A 105 16.97 0.29 15.18
N ASP A 106 16.90 1.57 15.56
CA ASP A 106 17.03 2.76 14.69
C ASP A 106 15.93 2.93 13.62
N TYR A 107 14.86 2.14 13.67
CA TYR A 107 13.66 2.39 12.89
C TYR A 107 12.83 3.50 13.50
N ASP A 108 12.19 4.32 12.67
CA ASP A 108 11.13 5.20 13.14
C ASP A 108 9.75 4.49 13.15
N THR A 109 8.83 4.99 13.97
CA THR A 109 7.48 4.41 14.10
C THR A 109 6.71 4.30 12.79
N SER A 110 6.90 5.25 11.88
CA SER A 110 6.19 5.28 10.60
C SER A 110 6.70 4.21 9.63
N GLU A 111 8.00 3.90 9.67
CA GLU A 111 8.61 2.79 8.91
C GLU A 111 8.08 1.44 9.41
N ILE A 112 8.03 1.25 10.73
CA ILE A 112 7.46 0.05 11.34
C ILE A 112 5.97 -0.09 11.01
N ASN A 113 5.20 0.98 11.09
CA ASN A 113 3.78 0.95 10.71
C ASN A 113 3.61 0.52 9.24
N SER A 114 4.44 1.03 8.33
CA SER A 114 4.39 0.63 6.92
C SER A 114 4.72 -0.85 6.72
N ILE A 115 5.72 -1.37 7.45
CA ILE A 115 6.07 -2.80 7.45
C ILE A 115 4.90 -3.65 7.97
N ASN A 116 4.30 -3.26 9.09
CA ASN A 116 3.21 -3.99 9.72
C ASN A 116 1.93 -3.96 8.88
N GLU A 117 1.58 -2.82 8.29
CA GLU A 117 0.44 -2.70 7.37
C GLU A 117 0.60 -3.65 6.17
N MET A 118 1.76 -3.62 5.50
CA MET A 118 2.02 -4.51 4.37
C MET A 118 1.97 -5.98 4.78
N SER A 119 2.55 -6.33 5.93
CA SER A 119 2.55 -7.71 6.44
C SER A 119 1.12 -8.19 6.73
N LYS A 120 0.30 -7.34 7.37
CA LYS A 120 -1.09 -7.64 7.70
C LYS A 120 -1.98 -7.80 6.46
N ILE A 121 -1.80 -6.98 5.43
CA ILE A 121 -2.58 -7.08 4.18
C ILE A 121 -2.15 -8.29 3.34
N LEU A 122 -0.85 -8.55 3.24
CA LEU A 122 -0.31 -9.63 2.40
C LEU A 122 -0.46 -11.01 3.03
N ASP A 123 -0.67 -11.08 4.35
CA ASP A 123 -0.82 -12.32 5.12
C ASP A 123 0.28 -13.34 4.79
N ASN A 124 1.53 -12.86 4.76
CA ASN A 124 2.69 -13.65 4.37
C ASN A 124 3.87 -13.44 5.34
N ASP A 125 3.88 -14.21 6.41
CA ASP A 125 4.93 -14.17 7.46
C ASP A 125 6.34 -14.51 6.94
N SER A 126 6.45 -15.12 5.76
CA SER A 126 7.74 -15.47 5.17
C SER A 126 8.40 -14.30 4.42
N LEU A 127 7.62 -13.27 4.07
CA LEU A 127 8.08 -12.11 3.33
C LEU A 127 8.84 -11.15 4.25
N ARG A 128 10.11 -10.89 3.92
CA ARG A 128 10.93 -9.94 4.68
C ARG A 128 10.81 -8.53 4.07
N ILE A 129 10.32 -7.57 4.85
CA ILE A 129 10.07 -6.20 4.38
C ILE A 129 10.97 -5.23 5.14
N THR A 130 11.60 -4.31 4.41
CA THR A 130 12.22 -3.11 4.99
C THR A 130 11.75 -1.87 4.25
N VAL A 131 11.53 -0.79 4.98
CA VAL A 131 11.16 0.51 4.44
C VAL A 131 12.12 1.55 5.00
N THR A 132 12.53 2.49 4.16
CA THR A 132 13.24 3.70 4.57
C THR A 132 12.47 4.91 4.08
N HIS A 133 12.09 5.77 5.01
CA HIS A 133 11.48 7.06 4.69
C HIS A 133 12.57 8.12 4.49
N LYS A 134 12.50 8.83 3.36
CA LYS A 134 13.40 9.95 3.08
C LYS A 134 12.64 11.25 3.34
N GLU A 135 13.35 12.21 3.95
CA GLU A 135 12.92 13.60 4.10
C GLU A 135 12.22 14.11 2.82
N TYR A 136 11.01 14.61 3.02
CA TYR A 136 10.10 15.04 1.99
C TYR A 136 10.73 16.20 1.21
N ASN A 137 10.74 16.05 -0.10
CA ASN A 137 11.17 17.11 -0.98
C ASN A 137 10.06 17.38 -1.98
N ALA A 138 9.60 18.63 -2.03
CA ALA A 138 8.55 19.08 -2.93
C ALA A 138 8.98 18.85 -4.39
N SER A 139 8.57 17.70 -4.93
CA SER A 139 8.83 17.24 -6.27
C SER A 139 7.49 17.12 -7.00
N PRO A 140 7.39 17.51 -8.27
CA PRO A 140 6.17 17.29 -9.06
C PRO A 140 5.87 15.80 -9.29
N LEU A 141 6.82 14.92 -8.97
CA LEU A 141 6.68 13.48 -9.03
C LEU A 141 7.20 12.85 -7.74
N HIS A 142 6.38 12.02 -7.15
CA HIS A 142 6.65 11.18 -6.00
C HIS A 142 7.35 9.91 -6.47
N ASN A 143 8.42 9.48 -5.79
CA ASN A 143 9.27 8.38 -6.28
C ASN A 143 9.54 7.34 -5.21
N TYR A 144 9.46 6.08 -5.63
CA TYR A 144 9.65 4.92 -4.78
C TYR A 144 10.63 3.97 -5.44
N PHE A 145 11.61 3.50 -4.66
CA PHE A 145 12.64 2.59 -5.14
C PHE A 145 12.48 1.26 -4.43
N PHE A 146 12.32 0.20 -5.22
CA PHE A 146 12.22 -1.16 -4.72
C PHE A 146 13.47 -1.94 -5.08
N ASN A 147 13.95 -2.74 -4.14
CA ASN A 147 14.85 -3.86 -4.41
C ASN A 147 14.18 -5.13 -3.91
N ILE A 148 13.85 -6.02 -4.84
CA ILE A 148 13.04 -7.22 -4.59
C ILE A 148 13.89 -8.45 -4.90
N THR A 149 13.89 -9.42 -3.99
CA THR A 149 14.51 -10.73 -4.17
C THR A 149 13.44 -11.81 -4.24
N MET A 150 13.45 -12.62 -5.30
CA MET A 150 12.49 -13.70 -5.53
C MET A 150 13.06 -15.05 -5.11
N ALA A 151 12.18 -16.02 -4.86
CA ALA A 151 12.57 -17.36 -4.48
C ALA A 151 13.13 -18.17 -5.65
N ARG A 152 12.73 -17.83 -6.88
CA ARG A 152 13.09 -18.54 -8.11
C ARG A 152 13.60 -17.56 -9.18
N PRO A 153 14.45 -18.02 -10.11
CA PRO A 153 14.77 -17.27 -11.31
C PRO A 153 13.50 -16.89 -12.07
N PHE A 154 13.49 -15.67 -12.59
CA PHE A 154 12.37 -15.13 -13.36
C PHE A 154 12.83 -14.71 -14.75
N ASN A 155 11.92 -14.63 -15.72
CA ASN A 155 12.15 -13.90 -16.97
C ASN A 155 11.72 -12.44 -16.78
N THR A 156 12.49 -11.49 -17.30
CA THR A 156 12.20 -10.06 -17.10
C THR A 156 10.90 -9.64 -17.79
N GLU A 157 10.63 -10.11 -19.01
CA GLU A 157 9.42 -9.75 -19.75
C GLU A 157 8.15 -10.31 -19.09
N GLU A 158 8.24 -11.52 -18.53
CA GLU A 158 7.16 -12.11 -17.75
C GLU A 158 6.87 -11.28 -16.49
N LEU A 159 7.93 -10.84 -15.79
CA LEU A 159 7.80 -9.97 -14.63
C LEU A 159 7.13 -8.64 -14.99
N LEU A 160 7.58 -7.99 -16.08
CA LEU A 160 6.98 -6.74 -16.55
C LEU A 160 5.52 -6.93 -16.93
N THR A 161 5.13 -8.10 -17.43
CA THR A 161 3.74 -8.43 -17.73
C THR A 161 2.88 -8.44 -16.46
N GLN A 162 3.40 -8.95 -15.33
CA GLN A 162 2.70 -8.85 -14.03
C GLN A 162 2.60 -7.39 -13.57
N LEU A 163 3.67 -6.61 -13.69
CA LEU A 163 3.66 -5.21 -13.28
C LEU A 163 2.71 -4.34 -14.11
N ARG A 164 2.45 -4.68 -15.38
CA ARG A 164 1.48 -3.97 -16.24
C ARG A 164 0.04 -3.97 -15.70
N VAL A 165 -0.29 -4.90 -14.79
CA VAL A 165 -1.61 -4.94 -14.13
C VAL A 165 -1.78 -3.79 -13.15
N VAL A 166 -0.70 -3.34 -12.50
CA VAL A 166 -0.74 -2.37 -11.40
C VAL A 166 -0.07 -1.04 -11.73
N ALA A 167 0.84 -1.03 -12.70
CA ALA A 167 1.56 0.16 -13.11
C ALA A 167 1.72 0.21 -14.63
N SER A 168 1.70 1.42 -15.19
CA SER A 168 2.13 1.60 -16.57
C SER A 168 3.62 1.34 -16.69
N VAL A 169 4.00 0.39 -17.55
CA VAL A 169 5.39 0.01 -17.79
C VAL A 169 5.86 0.61 -19.10
N TYR A 170 6.83 1.51 -19.02
CA TYR A 170 7.50 2.11 -20.18
C TYR A 170 8.85 1.45 -20.42
N SER A 171 9.25 1.32 -21.69
CA SER A 171 10.60 0.86 -22.00
C SER A 171 11.62 1.92 -21.60
N GLN A 172 12.85 1.50 -21.27
CA GLN A 172 13.97 2.45 -21.11
C GLN A 172 14.25 3.27 -22.39
N LYS A 173 13.72 2.84 -23.53
CA LYS A 173 13.81 3.56 -24.81
C LYS A 173 12.73 4.63 -24.98
N ASP A 174 11.69 4.64 -24.15
CA ASP A 174 10.54 5.55 -24.21
C ASP A 174 10.69 6.76 -23.26
N LEU A 175 11.94 7.13 -22.94
CA LEU A 175 12.26 8.24 -22.05
C LEU A 175 11.62 9.54 -22.55
N GLY A 176 10.54 9.97 -21.90
CA GLY A 176 9.89 11.26 -22.16
C GLY A 176 8.39 11.20 -22.43
N THR A 177 7.81 10.02 -22.64
CA THR A 177 6.35 9.86 -22.82
C THR A 177 5.76 9.05 -21.68
N PHE A 178 5.62 9.67 -20.51
CA PHE A 178 4.87 9.08 -19.41
C PHE A 178 3.44 9.61 -19.47
N ASP A 179 2.47 8.72 -19.69
CA ASP A 179 1.08 9.00 -19.34
C ASP A 179 1.00 9.07 -17.81
N LEU A 180 0.94 10.31 -17.34
CA LEU A 180 0.89 10.65 -15.93
C LEU A 180 -0.55 10.74 -15.42
N GLU A 181 -1.56 10.39 -16.22
CA GLU A 181 -2.94 10.24 -15.74
C GLU A 181 -3.15 8.91 -15.01
N LYS A 182 -2.17 8.00 -15.06
CA LYS A 182 -2.18 6.73 -14.32
C LYS A 182 -1.54 6.86 -12.96
N ASP A 183 -2.14 6.16 -12.00
CA ASP A 183 -1.74 6.16 -10.60
C ASP A 183 -0.27 5.75 -10.40
N LEU A 184 0.22 4.72 -11.11
CA LEU A 184 1.59 4.23 -10.97
C LEU A 184 2.30 4.07 -12.31
N VAL A 185 3.54 4.51 -12.34
CA VAL A 185 4.40 4.47 -13.52
C VAL A 185 5.73 3.81 -13.16
N LEU A 186 6.03 2.65 -13.77
CA LEU A 186 7.36 2.05 -13.70
C LEU A 186 8.30 2.79 -14.65
N ARG A 187 9.19 3.61 -14.08
CA ARG A 187 10.12 4.46 -14.83
C ARG A 187 11.39 3.75 -15.25
N ARG A 188 11.90 2.89 -14.35
CA ARG A 188 13.11 2.12 -14.61
C ARG A 188 13.01 0.79 -13.89
N TYR A 189 13.47 -0.25 -14.55
CA TYR A 189 13.74 -1.54 -13.95
C TYR A 189 15.12 -2.04 -14.41
N ARG A 190 15.77 -2.84 -13.59
CA ARG A 190 17.01 -3.56 -13.95
C ARG A 190 17.19 -4.77 -13.06
N ARG A 191 17.86 -5.81 -13.58
CA ARG A 191 18.34 -6.90 -12.74
C ARG A 191 19.30 -6.39 -11.68
N ASP A 192 19.21 -6.98 -10.50
CA ASP A 192 20.25 -6.86 -9.49
C ASP A 192 21.31 -7.92 -9.79
N LEU A 193 22.49 -7.49 -10.21
CA LEU A 193 23.59 -8.40 -10.59
C LEU A 193 24.30 -9.01 -9.37
N SER A 194 23.98 -8.56 -8.15
CA SER A 194 24.55 -9.09 -6.91
C SER A 194 23.77 -10.29 -6.34
N LEU A 195 22.59 -10.59 -6.90
CA LEU A 195 21.68 -11.62 -6.43
C LEU A 195 21.25 -12.54 -7.58
N ASP A 196 21.09 -13.84 -7.32
CA ASP A 196 20.65 -14.81 -8.33
C ASP A 196 19.26 -14.48 -8.91
N SER A 197 18.40 -13.84 -8.13
CA SER A 197 17.02 -13.53 -8.50
C SER A 197 16.58 -12.20 -7.87
N GLY A 198 17.31 -11.14 -8.16
CA GLY A 198 16.98 -9.78 -7.72
C GLY A 198 16.58 -8.82 -8.84
N ILE A 199 15.73 -7.84 -8.51
CA ILE A 199 15.34 -6.74 -9.40
C ILE A 199 15.31 -5.42 -8.64
N HIS A 200 15.77 -4.35 -9.29
CA HIS A 200 15.51 -2.98 -8.87
C HIS A 200 14.37 -2.39 -9.70
N LEU A 201 13.45 -1.70 -9.04
CA LEU A 201 12.37 -0.94 -9.67
C LEU A 201 12.41 0.51 -9.18
N TRP A 202 12.10 1.43 -10.08
CA TRP A 202 11.80 2.82 -9.78
C TRP A 202 10.39 3.10 -10.27
N ILE A 203 9.48 3.32 -9.32
CA ILE A 203 8.08 3.64 -9.56
C ILE A 203 7.83 5.09 -9.17
N SER A 204 6.98 5.77 -9.93
CA SER A 204 6.55 7.14 -9.63
C SER A 204 5.05 7.32 -9.76
N THR A 205 4.55 8.35 -9.09
CA THR A 205 3.18 8.87 -9.22
C THR A 205 3.19 10.39 -9.19
N LYS A 206 2.16 11.00 -9.79
CA LYS A 206 1.84 12.42 -9.59
C LYS A 206 1.07 12.68 -8.31
N ASP A 207 0.27 11.71 -7.88
CA ASP A 207 -0.60 11.81 -6.71
C ASP A 207 -0.49 10.50 -5.92
N PRO A 208 0.21 10.53 -4.76
CA PRO A 208 0.41 9.34 -3.95
C PRO A 208 -0.85 8.91 -3.20
N GLN A 209 -1.88 9.76 -3.11
CA GLN A 209 -3.15 9.45 -2.45
C GLN A 209 -4.15 8.73 -3.38
N GLN A 210 -3.96 8.86 -4.70
CA GLN A 210 -4.87 8.29 -5.70
C GLN A 210 -5.13 6.78 -5.52
N PRO A 211 -4.14 5.91 -5.23
CA PRO A 211 -4.39 4.49 -4.96
C PRO A 211 -5.31 4.25 -3.75
N LEU A 212 -5.13 5.00 -2.66
CA LEU A 212 -5.97 4.90 -1.47
C LEU A 212 -7.41 5.37 -1.75
N LEU A 213 -7.58 6.45 -2.51
CA LEU A 213 -8.91 6.91 -2.90
C LEU A 213 -9.66 5.85 -3.72
N ARG A 214 -8.99 5.16 -4.64
CA ARG A 214 -9.59 4.03 -5.38
C ARG A 214 -9.93 2.86 -4.48
N ALA A 215 -9.10 2.56 -3.47
CA ALA A 215 -9.41 1.54 -2.49
C ALA A 215 -10.69 1.88 -1.70
N ILE A 216 -10.83 3.14 -1.23
CA ILE A 216 -12.04 3.63 -0.57
C ILE A 216 -13.26 3.44 -1.48
N LEU A 217 -13.19 3.89 -2.73
CA LEU A 217 -14.28 3.75 -3.70
C LEU A 217 -14.65 2.28 -3.94
N SER A 218 -13.66 1.41 -4.10
CA SER A 218 -13.89 -0.03 -4.30
C SER A 218 -14.57 -0.69 -3.09
N VAL A 219 -14.20 -0.29 -1.86
CA VAL A 219 -14.87 -0.74 -0.64
C VAL A 219 -16.33 -0.27 -0.62
N LEU A 220 -16.58 1.00 -0.94
CA LEU A 220 -17.95 1.55 -1.00
C LEU A 220 -18.81 0.87 -2.06
N GLU A 221 -18.25 0.58 -3.23
CA GLU A 221 -18.95 -0.16 -4.29
C GLU A 221 -19.32 -1.58 -3.84
N LYS A 222 -18.42 -2.27 -3.13
CA LYS A 222 -18.71 -3.60 -2.56
C LYS A 222 -19.80 -3.55 -1.50
N ILE A 223 -19.76 -2.55 -0.62
CA ILE A 223 -20.81 -2.35 0.41
C ILE A 223 -22.16 -2.13 -0.25
N LYS A 224 -22.22 -1.31 -1.31
CA LYS A 224 -23.46 -1.03 -2.04
C LYS A 224 -24.02 -2.25 -2.79
N ALA A 225 -23.16 -3.19 -3.18
CA ALA A 225 -23.54 -4.35 -3.98
C ALA A 225 -23.96 -5.57 -3.15
N GLY A 226 -23.58 -5.63 -1.87
CA GLY A 226 -23.93 -6.71 -0.93
C GLY A 226 -25.20 -6.40 -0.15
#